data_AF-A0AA95HIC3-F1
#
_entry.id   AF-A0AA95HIC3-F1
#
_cell.length_a   1.000
_cell.length_b   1.000
_cell.length_c   1.000
_cell.angle_alpha   90.00
_cell.angle_beta   90.00
_cell.angle_gamma   90.00
#
_symmetry.space_group_name_H-M   'P 1'
#
loop_
_entity.id
_entity.type
_entity.pdbx_description
1 polymer ?
#
loop_
_entity_poly.entity_id
_entity_poly.type
_entity_poly.pdbx_seq_one_letter_code
_entity_poly.pdbx_strand_id
1 'polypeptide(L)' 'MQSLRERQPLLAQNVALARSAEHLAQLSYDAGTADFQNVLDAQRSVLSAQESQLSAQAENTQAMISLYKAIGGAW' A
#
# COMPACT_ATOMS: atom_id res chain seq x y z
N MET A 1 6.02 -10.80 -15.10
CA MET A 1 6.21 -11.34 -13.73
C MET A 1 7.29 -10.60 -12.95
N GLN A 2 8.46 -10.31 -13.55
CA GLN A 2 9.55 -9.60 -12.87
C GLN A 2 9.14 -8.20 -12.37
N SER A 3 8.41 -7.42 -13.18
CA SER A 3 7.88 -6.11 -12.80
C SER A 3 6.87 -6.13 -11.64
N LEU A 4 6.08 -7.20 -11.49
CA LEU A 4 5.15 -7.35 -10.34
C LEU A 4 5.90 -7.61 -9.03
N ARG A 5 7.01 -8.36 -9.12
CA ARG A 5 7.87 -8.68 -7.98
C ARG A 5 8.68 -7.47 -7.52
N GLU A 6 9.16 -6.66 -8.46
CA GLU A 6 9.90 -5.42 -8.19
C GLU A 6 9.01 -4.31 -7.62
N ARG A 7 7.70 -4.33 -7.88
CA ARG A 7 6.74 -3.34 -7.34
C ARG A 7 6.36 -3.54 -5.88
N GLN A 8 6.40 -4.78 -5.37
CA GLN A 8 6.06 -5.06 -3.97
C GLN A 8 6.89 -4.28 -2.93
N PRO A 9 8.24 -4.24 -3.00
CA PRO A 9 9.04 -3.50 -2.03
C PRO A 9 8.78 -2.00 -2.08
N LEU A 10 8.53 -1.44 -3.28
CA LEU A 10 8.19 -0.02 -3.44
C LEU A 10 6.84 0.32 -2.78
N LEU A 11 5.83 -0.52 -2.96
CA LEU A 11 4.52 -0.33 -2.34
C LEU A 11 4.58 -0.47 -0.81
N ALA A 12 5.37 -1.42 -0.31
CA ALA A 12 5.62 -1.55 1.13
C ALA A 12 6.34 -0.32 1.70
N GLN A 13 7.32 0.21 0.97
CA GLN A 13 8.01 1.45 1.35
C GLN A 13 7.06 2.66 1.34
N ASN A 14 6.16 2.76 0.37
CA ASN A 14 5.16 3.83 0.33
C ASN A 14 4.23 3.79 1.56
N VAL A 15 3.80 2.59 1.99
CA VAL A 15 2.99 2.45 3.22
C VAL A 15 3.79 2.90 4.45
N ALA A 16 5.08 2.54 4.55
CA ALA A 16 5.93 2.95 5.66
C ALA A 16 6.14 4.48 5.71
N LEU A 17 6.35 5.10 4.54
CA LEU A 17 6.47 6.56 4.42
C LEU A 17 5.16 7.27 4.79
N ALA A 18 4.02 6.78 4.30
CA ALA A 18 2.71 7.33 4.64
C ALA A 18 2.44 7.26 6.15
N ARG A 19 2.78 6.14 6.81
CA ARG A 19 2.65 6.00 8.28
C ARG A 19 3.58 6.96 9.04
N SER A 20 4.77 7.20 8.50
CA SER A 20 5.70 8.18 9.09
C SER A 20 5.14 9.61 8.97
N ALA A 21 4.50 9.93 7.85
CA ALA A 21 3.83 11.21 7.65
C ALA A 21 2.60 11.38 8.57
N GLU A 22 1.79 10.34 8.73
CA GLU A 22 0.70 10.29 9.70
C GLU A 22 1.19 10.55 11.13
N HIS A 23 2.30 9.91 11.53
CA HIS A 23 2.88 10.13 12.84
C HIS A 23 3.32 11.59 13.04
N LEU A 24 3.97 12.19 12.04
CA LEU A 24 4.36 13.60 12.09
C LEU A 24 3.15 14.55 12.15
N ALA A 25 2.08 14.23 11.41
CA ALA A 25 0.84 14.99 11.45
C ALA A 25 0.20 14.93 12.84
N GLN A 26 0.19 13.75 13.47
CA GLN A 26 -0.30 13.59 14.85
C GLN A 26 0.52 14.42 15.84
N LEU A 27 1.86 14.35 15.77
CA LEU A 27 2.74 15.17 16.62
C LEU A 27 2.48 16.68 16.43
N SER A 28 2.25 17.11 15.20
CA SER A 28 1.99 18.52 14.88
C SER A 28 0.65 18.98 15.45
N TYR A 29 -0.37 18.13 15.41
CA TYR A 29 -1.68 18.38 16.02
C TYR A 29 -1.59 18.42 17.56
N ASP A 30 -0.90 17.45 18.17
CA ASP A 30 -0.70 17.40 19.62
C ASP A 30 0.08 18.61 20.13
N ALA A 31 1.01 19.14 19.32
CA ALA A 31 1.75 20.38 19.60
C ALA A 31 0.94 21.66 19.32
N GLY A 32 -0.27 21.56 18.75
CA GLY A 32 -1.11 22.71 18.38
C GLY A 32 -0.60 23.51 17.17
N THR A 33 0.33 22.93 16.40
CA THR A 33 0.95 23.57 15.22
C THR A 33 0.25 23.25 13.90
N ALA A 34 -0.72 22.31 13.94
CA ALA A 34 -1.50 21.87 12.80
C ALA A 34 -2.93 21.52 13.24
N ASP A 35 -3.90 21.72 12.34
CA ASP A 35 -5.29 21.31 12.59
C ASP A 35 -5.47 19.79 12.44
N PHE A 36 -6.51 19.25 13.09
CA PHE A 36 -6.84 17.83 13.02
C PHE A 36 -7.13 17.35 11.59
N GLN A 37 -7.51 18.25 10.68
CA GLN A 37 -7.70 17.93 9.27
C GLN A 37 -6.41 17.36 8.63
N ASN A 38 -5.23 17.86 9.04
CA ASN A 38 -3.95 17.33 8.55
C ASN A 38 -3.72 15.87 8.98
N VAL A 39 -4.18 15.50 10.18
CA VAL A 39 -4.13 14.11 10.67
C VAL A 39 -5.02 13.21 9.82
N LEU A 40 -6.26 13.66 9.54
CA LEU A 40 -7.21 12.91 8.71
C LEU A 40 -6.70 12.73 7.28
N ASP A 41 -6.09 13.75 6.69
CA ASP A 41 -5.55 13.64 5.33
C ASP A 41 -4.31 12.73 5.28
N ALA A 42 -3.47 12.73 6.31
CA ALA A 42 -2.38 11.77 6.42
C ALA A 42 -2.88 10.33 6.61
N GLN A 43 -3.91 10.11 7.45
CA GLN A 43 -4.58 8.83 7.60
C GLN A 43 -5.18 8.31 6.28
N ARG A 44 -5.83 9.19 5.51
CA ARG A 44 -6.33 8.85 4.16
C ARG A 44 -5.21 8.45 3.22
N SER A 45 -4.05 9.11 3.30
CA SER A 45 -2.87 8.73 2.52
C SER A 45 -2.36 7.33 2.90
N VAL A 46 -2.31 7.00 4.19
CA VAL A 46 -1.97 5.64 4.66
C VAL A 46 -2.93 4.60 4.10
N LEU A 47 -4.24 4.86 4.15
CA LEU A 47 -5.26 3.96 3.63
C LEU A 47 -5.07 3.72 2.12
N SER A 48 -4.90 4.79 1.34
CA SER A 48 -4.70 4.69 -0.11
C SER A 48 -3.42 3.91 -0.47
N ALA A 49 -2.34 4.10 0.29
CA ALA A 49 -1.10 3.34 0.10
C ALA A 49 -1.30 1.84 0.41
N GLN A 50 -2.05 1.50 1.46
CA GLN A 50 -2.37 0.12 1.82
C GLN A 50 -3.25 -0.55 0.77
N GLU A 51 -4.28 0.14 0.27
CA GLU A 51 -5.14 -0.34 -0.82
C GLU A 51 -4.33 -0.66 -2.07
N SER A 52 -3.38 0.22 -2.43
CA SER A 52 -2.48 0.01 -3.56
C SER A 52 -1.59 -1.23 -3.37
N GLN A 53 -1.08 -1.45 -2.15
CA GLN A 53 -0.29 -2.63 -1.81
C GLN A 53 -1.12 -3.92 -1.89
N LEU A 54 -2.34 -3.91 -1.36
CA LEU A 54 -3.25 -5.07 -1.38
C LEU A 54 -3.70 -5.40 -2.81
N SER A 55 -4.03 -4.40 -3.61
CA SER A 55 -4.38 -4.58 -5.01
C SER A 55 -3.26 -5.27 -5.79
N ALA A 56 -2.01 -4.82 -5.61
CA ALA A 56 -0.86 -5.46 -6.25
C ALA A 56 -0.62 -6.91 -5.77
N GLN A 57 -0.90 -7.23 -4.50
CA GLN A 57 -0.84 -8.61 -4.01
C GLN A 57 -1.93 -9.49 -4.64
N ALA A 58 -3.14 -8.96 -4.80
CA ALA A 58 -4.23 -9.66 -5.46
C ALA A 58 -3.92 -9.93 -6.94
N GLU A 59 -3.37 -8.94 -7.66
CA GLU A 59 -2.92 -9.09 -9.05
C GLU A 59 -1.83 -10.19 -9.19
N ASN A 60 -0.87 -10.23 -8.27
CA ASN A 60 0.16 -11.27 -8.27
C ASN A 60 -0.44 -12.67 -8.06
N THR A 61 -1.35 -12.80 -7.08
CA THR A 61 -2.05 -14.06 -6.80
C THR A 61 -2.86 -14.52 -8.02
N GLN A 62 -3.58 -13.59 -8.66
CA GLN A 62 -4.34 -13.89 -9.87
C GLN A 62 -3.44 -14.32 -11.03
N ALA A 63 -2.27 -13.69 -11.20
CA ALA A 63 -1.30 -14.09 -12.21
C ALA A 63 -0.74 -15.51 -11.96
N MET A 64 -0.53 -15.89 -10.70
CA MET A 64 -0.11 -17.25 -10.33
C MET A 64 -1.20 -18.28 -10.65
N ILE A 65 -2.46 -18.00 -10.32
CA ILE A 65 -3.60 -18.86 -10.68
C ILE A 65 -3.71 -19.03 -12.19
N SER A 66 -3.60 -17.93 -12.94
CA SER A 66 -3.65 -17.96 -14.41
C SER A 66 -2.51 -18.78 -15.01
N LEU A 67 -1.29 -18.66 -14.46
CA LEU A 67 -0.15 -19.48 -14.88
C LEU A 67 -0.43 -20.97 -14.62
N TYR A 68 -0.90 -21.33 -13.42
CA TYR A 68 -1.23 -22.71 -13.07
C TYR A 68 -2.27 -23.33 -14.02
N LYS A 69 -3.30 -22.55 -14.37
CA LYS A 69 -4.30 -22.97 -15.36
C LYS A 69 -3.69 -23.15 -16.76
N ALA A 70 -2.83 -22.24 -17.20
CA ALA A 70 -2.24 -22.25 -18.54
C ALA A 70 -1.28 -23.43 -18.79
N ILE A 71 -0.61 -23.94 -17.75
CA ILE A 71 0.32 -25.08 -17.86
C ILE A 71 -0.36 -26.45 -17.75
N GLY A 72 -1.70 -26.51 -17.73
CA GLY A 72 -2.44 -27.77 -17.75
C GLY A 72 -3.10 -28.17 -16.42
N GLY A 73 -3.15 -27.29 -15.43
CA GLY A 73 -3.79 -27.55 -14.14
C GLY A 73 -5.33 -27.50 -14.14
N ALA A 74 -5.99 -27.71 -15.29
CA ALA A 74 -7.44 -27.54 -15.44
C ALA A 74 -8.11 -28.61 -16.34
N TRP A 75 -7.58 -29.82 -16.38
CA TRP A 75 -8.31 -31.03 -16.79
C TRP A 75 -8.55 -31.97 -15.61
#